data_AF-A0A1I2FS41-F1
#
_entry.id   AF-A0A1I2FS41-F1
#
_cell.length_a   1.000
_cell.length_b   1.000
_cell.length_c   1.000
_cell.angle_alpha   90.00
_cell.angle_beta   90.00
_cell.angle_gamma   90.00
#
_symmetry.space_group_name_H-M   'P 1'
#
loop_
_entity.id
_entity.type
_entity.pdbx_description
1 polymer ?
#
loop_
_entity_poly.entity_id
_entity_poly.type
_entity_poly.pdbx_seq_one_letter_code
_entity_poly.pdbx_strand_id
1 'polypeptide(L)'
;MQTRKLGNEGLEVSALGLGTMMMPDNEESVNTILGALDLGVTLFDTADIYGQFEQQRFGGNEKLVGRALKGRRDEAIIATTIHAFRVTISPKIWR
;
A
#
# COMPACT_ATOMS: atom_id res chain seq x y z
N MET A 1 4.01 -18.62 -9.97
CA MET A 1 3.11 -18.22 -8.88
C MET A 1 1.74 -18.90 -9.05
N GLN A 2 1.09 -19.33 -7.96
CA GLN A 2 -0.31 -19.79 -8.00
C GLN A 2 -1.26 -18.59 -7.92
N THR A 3 -2.39 -18.59 -8.63
CA THR A 3 -3.38 -17.50 -8.59
C THR A 3 -4.67 -17.90 -7.89
N ARG A 4 -5.44 -16.91 -7.44
CA ARG A 4 -6.76 -17.05 -6.81
C ARG A 4 -7.69 -15.95 -7.33
N LYS A 5 -8.98 -16.26 -7.41
CA LYS A 5 -10.02 -15.25 -7.64
C LYS A 5 -10.32 -14.54 -6.33
N LEU A 6 -10.27 -13.22 -6.35
CA LEU A 6 -10.61 -12.35 -5.22
C LEU A 6 -12.05 -11.86 -5.38
N GLY A 7 -12.93 -12.29 -4.48
CA GLY A 7 -14.36 -11.99 -4.55
C GLY A 7 -15.07 -12.67 -5.73
N ASN A 8 -16.24 -12.13 -6.10
CA ASN A 8 -17.12 -12.72 -7.11
C ASN A 8 -17.03 -12.03 -8.48
N GLU A 9 -16.25 -10.95 -8.59
CA GLU A 9 -16.16 -10.13 -9.80
C GLU A 9 -15.03 -10.57 -10.75
N GLY A 10 -14.36 -11.68 -10.43
CA GLY A 10 -13.39 -12.31 -11.32
C GLY A 10 -11.99 -11.68 -11.32
N LEU A 11 -11.67 -10.80 -10.37
CA LEU A 11 -10.31 -10.30 -10.19
C LEU A 11 -9.37 -11.45 -9.81
N GLU A 12 -8.35 -11.71 -10.63
CA GLU A 12 -7.34 -12.75 -10.34
C GLU A 12 -6.07 -12.14 -9.76
N VAL A 13 -5.64 -12.64 -8.61
CA VAL A 13 -4.46 -12.19 -7.87
C VAL A 13 -3.53 -13.37 -7.61
N SER A 14 -2.26 -13.09 -7.32
CA SER A 14 -1.36 -14.08 -6.73
C SER A 14 -1.94 -14.60 -5.41
N ALA A 15 -1.78 -15.90 -5.15
CA ALA A 15 -2.27 -16.53 -3.92
C ALA A 15 -1.59 -16.00 -2.65
N LEU A 16 -0.39 -15.42 -2.81
CA LEU A 16 0.32 -14.66 -1.79
C LEU A 16 0.32 -13.18 -2.21
N GLY A 17 0.04 -12.29 -1.26
CA GLY A 17 0.18 -10.85 -1.43
C GLY A 17 1.33 -10.29 -0.57
N LEU A 18 1.79 -9.08 -0.90
CA LEU A 18 2.82 -8.37 -0.14
C LEU A 18 2.20 -7.18 0.60
N GLY A 19 2.16 -7.28 1.93
CA GLY A 19 1.78 -6.17 2.81
C GLY A 19 2.94 -5.22 3.01
N THR A 20 2.70 -3.92 2.85
CA THR A 20 3.76 -2.90 2.88
C THR A 20 3.86 -2.15 4.20
N MET A 21 2.97 -2.37 5.17
CA MET A 21 2.83 -1.57 6.40
C MET A 21 4.14 -1.23 7.12
N MET A 22 5.04 -2.21 7.29
CA MET A 22 6.27 -2.06 8.07
C MET A 22 7.50 -1.73 7.23
N MET A 23 7.34 -1.54 5.92
CA MET A 23 8.46 -1.24 5.04
C MET A 23 8.95 0.19 5.26
N PRO A 24 10.24 0.40 5.60
CA PRO A 24 10.83 1.73 5.62
C PRO A 24 11.00 2.29 4.19
N ASP A 25 10.99 3.61 4.05
CA ASP A 25 11.30 4.26 2.77
C ASP A 25 12.79 4.17 2.47
N ASN A 26 13.23 3.06 1.88
CA ASN A 26 14.60 2.81 1.47
C ASN A 26 14.69 1.91 0.23
N GLU A 27 15.91 1.78 -0.33
CA GLU A 27 16.17 0.96 -1.52
C GLU A 27 15.94 -0.54 -1.29
N GLU A 28 16.16 -1.03 -0.07
CA GLU A 28 15.90 -2.44 0.26
C GLU A 28 14.41 -2.80 0.13
N SER A 29 13.52 -1.90 0.58
CA SER A 29 12.09 -2.08 0.41
C SER A 29 11.66 -1.98 -1.05
N VAL A 30 12.28 -1.09 -1.84
CA VAL A 30 12.07 -1.03 -3.29
C VAL A 30 12.45 -2.36 -3.95
N ASN A 31 13.63 -2.90 -3.63
CA ASN A 31 14.10 -4.18 -4.15
C ASN A 31 13.23 -5.35 -3.68
N THR A 32 12.68 -5.28 -2.47
CA THR A 32 11.74 -6.29 -1.98
C THR A 32 10.44 -6.31 -2.79
N ILE A 33 9.88 -5.13 -3.09
CA ILE A 33 8.68 -5.00 -3.92
C ILE A 33 8.94 -5.51 -5.33
N LEU A 34 10.05 -5.11 -5.95
CA LEU A 34 10.43 -5.57 -7.29
C LEU A 34 10.71 -7.08 -7.33
N GLY A 35 11.43 -7.61 -6.33
CA GLY A 35 11.71 -9.04 -6.23
C GLY A 35 10.44 -9.87 -6.02
N ALA A 36 9.48 -9.38 -5.24
CA ALA A 36 8.17 -10.02 -5.12
C ALA A 36 7.45 -10.06 -6.47
N LEU A 37 7.47 -8.95 -7.21
CA LEU A 37 6.89 -8.87 -8.55
C LEU A 37 7.56 -9.84 -9.52
N ASP A 38 8.89 -9.94 -9.49
CA ASP A 38 9.67 -10.88 -10.31
C ASP A 38 9.37 -12.35 -9.99
N LEU A 39 9.01 -12.66 -8.74
CA LEU A 39 8.52 -13.99 -8.32
C LEU A 39 7.05 -14.24 -8.70
N GLY A 40 6.39 -13.26 -9.30
CA GLY A 40 5.01 -13.30 -9.77
C GLY A 40 3.97 -12.93 -8.71
N VAL A 41 4.36 -12.29 -7.61
CA VAL A 41 3.40 -11.67 -6.68
C VAL A 41 2.78 -10.47 -7.38
N THR A 42 1.46 -10.46 -7.53
CA THR A 42 0.72 -9.38 -8.18
C THR A 42 -0.09 -8.56 -7.19
N LEU A 43 -0.43 -9.07 -6.00
CA LEU A 43 -1.21 -8.32 -5.01
C LEU A 43 -0.32 -7.59 -4.00
N PHE A 44 -0.44 -6.27 -3.94
CA PHE A 44 0.26 -5.40 -2.99
C PHE A 44 -0.74 -4.64 -2.13
N ASP A 45 -0.57 -4.69 -0.82
CA ASP A 45 -1.43 -4.04 0.16
C ASP A 45 -0.71 -2.84 0.80
N THR A 46 -1.39 -1.70 0.84
CA THR A 46 -0.90 -0.46 1.44
C THR A 46 -2.04 0.36 2.06
N ALA A 47 -1.72 1.50 2.65
CA ALA A 47 -2.71 2.44 3.17
C ALA A 47 -2.14 3.86 3.23
N ASP A 48 -3.03 4.84 3.22
CA ASP A 48 -2.70 6.25 3.42
C ASP A 48 -2.01 6.51 4.78
N ILE A 49 -2.33 5.71 5.80
CA ILE A 49 -1.71 5.76 7.13
C ILE A 49 -0.41 4.96 7.24
N TYR A 50 0.01 4.21 6.22
CA TYR A 50 1.24 3.42 6.31
C TYR A 50 2.49 4.26 5.98
N GLY A 51 3.59 3.92 6.64
CA GLY A 51 4.85 4.64 6.59
C GLY A 51 5.08 5.51 7.81
N GLN A 52 6.24 6.16 7.89
CA GLN A 52 6.54 7.03 9.02
C GLN A 52 5.57 8.22 9.05
N PHE A 53 4.82 8.35 10.14
CA PHE A 53 3.99 9.52 10.45
C PHE A 53 4.83 10.75 10.82
N GLU A 54 6.02 10.90 10.25
CA GLU A 54 6.81 12.09 10.50
C GLU A 54 6.06 13.27 9.87
N GLN A 55 5.78 14.29 10.69
CA GLN A 55 5.16 15.56 10.28
C GLN A 55 3.67 15.47 9.87
N GLN A 56 2.91 14.47 10.34
CA GLN A 56 1.47 14.30 10.03
C GLN A 56 1.16 14.19 8.52
N ARG A 57 2.07 13.61 7.73
CA ARG A 57 1.86 13.43 6.29
C ARG A 57 1.43 11.99 5.99
N PHE A 58 0.28 11.84 5.34
CA PHE A 58 -0.20 10.55 4.83
C PHE A 58 0.49 10.15 3.52
N GLY A 59 0.38 8.87 3.18
CA GLY A 59 0.81 8.27 1.92
C GLY A 59 2.30 7.97 1.86
N GLY A 60 2.95 7.67 3.00
CA GLY A 60 4.36 7.31 3.04
C GLY A 60 4.63 6.04 2.22
N ASN A 61 3.93 4.95 2.54
CA ASN A 61 4.13 3.68 1.83
C ASN A 61 3.45 3.66 0.45
N GLU A 62 2.40 4.45 0.23
CA GLU A 62 1.85 4.62 -1.13
C GLU A 62 2.90 5.24 -2.08
N LYS A 63 3.68 6.21 -1.61
CA LYS A 63 4.80 6.79 -2.38
C LYS A 63 5.92 5.77 -2.61
N LEU A 64 6.27 4.98 -1.60
CA LEU A 64 7.26 3.91 -1.74
C LEU A 64 6.83 2.89 -2.80
N VAL A 65 5.59 2.40 -2.73
CA VAL A 65 5.01 1.46 -3.71
C VAL A 65 4.96 2.09 -5.10
N GLY A 66 4.49 3.34 -5.21
CA GLY A 66 4.45 4.07 -6.47
C GLY A 66 5.84 4.27 -7.10
N ARG A 67 6.88 4.51 -6.28
CA ARG A 67 8.27 4.60 -6.73
C ARG A 67 8.77 3.25 -7.23
N ALA A 68 8.55 2.19 -6.46
CA ALA A 68 9.02 0.85 -6.79
C ALA A 68 8.39 0.30 -8.08
N LEU A 69 7.09 0.52 -8.28
CA LEU A 69 6.35 -0.01 -9.44
C LEU A 69 6.39 0.91 -10.68
N LYS A 70 7.20 1.97 -10.66
CA LYS A 70 7.28 2.89 -11.80
C LYS A 70 7.74 2.15 -13.06
N GLY A 71 6.90 2.20 -14.10
CA GLY A 71 7.15 1.50 -15.37
C GLY A 71 6.69 0.02 -15.39
N ARG A 72 6.22 -0.51 -14.26
CA ARG A 72 5.70 -1.89 -14.11
C ARG A 72 4.34 -1.92 -13.40
N ARG A 73 3.63 -0.79 -13.39
CA ARG A 73 2.36 -0.63 -12.66
C ARG A 73 1.31 -1.62 -13.11
N ASP A 74 1.27 -1.95 -14.40
CA ASP A 74 0.25 -2.84 -14.98
C ASP A 74 0.43 -4.31 -14.57
N GLU A 75 1.60 -4.67 -14.03
CA GLU A 75 1.87 -6.01 -13.49
C GLU A 75 1.32 -6.17 -12.06
N ALA A 76 0.91 -5.08 -11.41
CA ALA A 76 0.51 -5.06 -10.01
C ALA A 76 -0.97 -4.71 -9.80
N ILE A 77 -1.59 -5.39 -8.85
CA ILE A 77 -2.90 -5.10 -8.26
C ILE A 77 -2.63 -4.49 -6.89
N ILE A 78 -3.05 -3.24 -6.71
CA ILE A 78 -2.79 -2.46 -5.49
C ILE A 78 -4.09 -2.32 -4.71
N ALA A 79 -4.12 -2.86 -3.51
CA ALA A 79 -5.14 -2.58 -2.51
C ALA A 79 -4.64 -1.44 -1.61
N THR A 80 -5.43 -0.38 -1.48
CA THR A 80 -5.19 0.70 -0.52
C THR A 80 -6.43 0.97 0.31
N THR A 81 -6.23 1.35 1.56
CA THR A 81 -7.30 1.78 2.48
C THR A 81 -7.19 3.27 2.75
N ILE A 82 -8.34 3.93 2.88
CA ILE A 82 -8.45 5.34 3.28
C ILE A 82 -8.86 5.41 4.75
N HIS A 83 -8.13 6.20 5.54
CA HIS A 83 -8.46 6.45 6.94
C HIS A 83 -9.31 7.73 7.09
N ALA A 84 -10.58 7.58 7.50
CA ALA A 84 -11.45 8.73 7.80
C ALA A 84 -11.17 9.27 9.21
N PHE A 85 -10.64 10.51 9.32
CA PHE A 85 -10.47 11.16 10.62
C PHE A 85 -11.80 11.60 11.22
N ARG A 86 -12.04 11.25 12.49
CA ARG A 86 -13.12 11.81 13.29
C ARG A 86 -12.74 13.22 13.75
N VAL A 87 -13.30 14.25 13.10
CA VAL A 87 -13.20 15.63 13.59
C VAL A 87 -14.04 15.74 14.86
N THR A 88 -13.38 15.91 16.01
CA THR A 88 -14.05 16.24 17.26
C THR A 88 -13.99 17.76 17.44
N ILE A 89 -15.10 18.45 17.18
CA ILE A 89 -15.21 19.89 17.46
C ILE A 89 -15.34 20.05 18.97
N SER A 90 -14.31 20.56 19.64
CA SER A 90 -14.37 20.89 21.07
C SER A 90 -15.16 22.19 21.27
N PRO A 91 -16.23 22.21 22.09
CA PRO A 91 -16.97 23.43 22.39
C PRO A 91 -16.15 24.49 23.14
N LYS A 92 -14.96 24.13 23.66
CA LYS A 92 -14.14 25.01 24.53
C LYS A 92 -13.37 26.11 23.79
N ILE A 93 -13.37 26.11 22.45
CA ILE A 93 -12.62 27.11 21.64
C ILE A 93 -13.45 28.39 21.43
N TRP A 94 -14.74 28.38 21.77
CA TRP A 94 -15.66 29.52 21.65
C TRP A 94 -15.90 30.27 22.97
N ARG A 95 -14.91 30.31 23.88
CA ARG A 95 -14.99 31.11 25.11
C ARG A 95 -13.80 32.04 25.26
#